data_AF-A0A7W7Z0E2-F1
#
_entry.id   AF-A0A7W7Z0E2-F1
#
_cell.length_a   1.000
_cell.length_b   1.000
_cell.length_c   1.000
_cell.angle_alpha   90.00
_cell.angle_beta   90.00
_cell.angle_gamma   90.00
#
_symmetry.space_group_name_H-M   'P 1'
#
loop_
_entity.id
_entity.type
_entity.pdbx_description
1 polymer ?
#
loop_
_entity_poly.entity_id
_entity_poly.type
_entity_poly.pdbx_seq_one_letter_code
_entity_poly.pdbx_strand_id
1 'polypeptide(L)'
;MSHQGPIILLSSSTPASLTAALSDAKLFPVIDATWSDVAQAVERLQPAAVVVSGGYDERALAALAAQVARKQPYVPLIVTDPTGPLPDNAISFASNDGRFDRLAPRLSAALRVRTLHATVLRRLDSDPDLRASLLQTDPLDEATVLLIGRGSGYPALSVALGERLGVVGTLSIEGAAKHLNARDLDGIILGEGFSPRVVDAFLTVLSEDARFRNFPILVTVPGVTAIYDLPNLELASGDPMRAVDEALPLIRQHAFEARLGRTLQSIDAGGLLDSRTGLLTTAAFDRDFATAVYHSHDRGSGLSVARFAFDQHDERVLLDAARIVSRLMRKMDFGTLQDDGSIVVVFAATDLRNAHAIARRLSSVMRQTSHSTRRESRIDPTVSVATLLPNDSARAVLGRLSQDGQRAAS
;
A
#
# COMPACT_ATOMS: atom_id res chain seq x y z
N MET A 1 8.88 -3.40 28.62
CA MET A 1 7.47 -3.08 28.33
C MET A 1 7.47 -1.75 27.59
N SER A 2 7.41 -1.72 26.25
CA SER A 2 7.43 -0.42 25.54
C SER A 2 6.18 0.35 25.90
N HIS A 3 6.34 1.51 26.54
CA HIS A 3 5.25 2.37 26.97
C HIS A 3 4.38 2.76 25.76
N GLN A 4 3.24 2.08 25.59
CA GLN A 4 2.18 2.61 24.76
C GLN A 4 1.65 3.84 25.50
N GLY A 5 1.75 5.03 24.88
CA GLY A 5 1.14 6.23 25.42
C GLY A 5 -0.38 6.07 25.58
N PRO A 6 -1.05 6.97 26.31
CA PRO A 6 -2.49 6.92 26.48
C PRO A 6 -3.22 7.11 25.15
N ILE A 7 -4.48 6.66 25.08
CA ILE A 7 -5.43 7.12 24.08
C ILE A 7 -6.04 8.41 24.61
N ILE A 8 -5.95 9.50 23.85
CA ILE A 8 -6.63 10.74 24.21
C ILE A 8 -8.01 10.72 23.58
N LEU A 9 -9.04 10.89 24.41
CA LEU A 9 -10.42 11.07 23.98
C LEU A 9 -10.78 12.54 24.09
N LEU A 10 -10.90 13.21 22.95
CA LEU A 10 -11.30 14.59 22.86
C LEU A 10 -12.82 14.66 22.66
N SER A 11 -13.54 15.15 23.66
CA SER A 11 -14.98 15.34 23.56
C SER A 11 -15.43 16.58 24.34
N SER A 12 -16.50 17.21 23.86
CA SER A 12 -17.27 18.19 24.66
C SER A 12 -18.32 17.49 25.53
N SER A 13 -18.77 16.32 25.09
CA SER A 13 -19.72 15.44 25.77
C SER A 13 -19.52 14.02 25.25
N THR A 14 -18.91 13.13 26.04
CA THR A 14 -18.62 11.77 25.60
C THR A 14 -19.90 10.92 25.58
N PRO A 15 -20.29 10.31 24.44
CA PRO A 15 -21.38 9.35 24.43
C PRO A 15 -21.03 8.15 25.33
N ALA A 16 -21.94 7.74 26.20
CA ALA A 16 -21.72 6.59 27.10
C ALA A 16 -21.37 5.29 26.32
N SER A 17 -21.93 5.13 25.12
CA SER A 17 -21.65 4.01 24.21
C SER A 17 -20.20 4.01 23.69
N LEU A 18 -19.60 5.20 23.49
CA LEU A 18 -18.21 5.33 23.06
C LEU A 18 -17.24 4.93 24.18
N THR A 19 -17.47 5.41 25.40
CA THR A 19 -16.67 5.03 26.56
C THR A 19 -16.79 3.53 26.85
N ALA A 20 -18.00 2.97 26.76
CA ALA A 20 -18.23 1.53 26.92
C ALA A 20 -17.45 0.72 25.88
N ALA A 21 -17.50 1.10 24.60
CA ALA A 21 -16.78 0.40 23.54
C ALA A 21 -15.25 0.38 23.75
N LEU A 22 -14.66 1.48 24.23
CA LEU A 22 -13.23 1.54 24.55
C LEU A 22 -12.87 0.71 25.80
N SER A 23 -13.73 0.74 26.81
CA SER A 23 -13.56 -0.03 28.05
C SER A 23 -13.66 -1.53 27.80
N ASP A 24 -14.67 -1.97 27.06
CA ASP A 24 -14.89 -3.38 26.71
C ASP A 24 -13.73 -3.97 25.90
N ALA A 25 -13.14 -3.13 25.04
CA ALA A 25 -11.95 -3.46 24.26
C ALA A 25 -10.66 -3.53 25.09
N LYS A 26 -10.72 -3.14 26.39
CA LYS A 26 -9.57 -3.04 27.30
C LYS A 26 -8.44 -2.16 26.75
N LEU A 27 -8.79 -1.14 25.98
CA LEU A 27 -7.84 -0.19 25.41
C LEU A 27 -7.55 0.91 26.44
N PHE A 28 -6.54 0.70 27.28
CA PHE A 28 -6.17 1.60 28.39
C PHE A 28 -4.68 1.98 28.36
N PRO A 29 -4.31 3.14 28.93
CA PRO A 29 -5.20 4.14 29.55
C PRO A 29 -5.88 5.06 28.51
N VAL A 30 -7.16 5.40 28.75
CA VAL A 30 -7.89 6.47 28.04
C VAL A 30 -7.88 7.71 28.92
N ILE A 31 -7.54 8.86 28.33
CA ILE A 31 -7.51 10.16 29.02
C ILE A 31 -8.45 11.10 28.30
N ASP A 32 -9.46 11.60 29.00
CA ASP A 32 -10.34 12.64 28.49
C ASP A 32 -9.58 13.97 28.39
N ALA A 33 -9.77 14.67 27.27
CA ALA A 33 -9.24 16.00 27.03
C ALA A 33 -10.32 16.89 26.40
N THR A 34 -10.12 18.19 26.49
CA THR A 34 -10.94 19.22 25.86
C THR A 34 -10.15 19.92 24.76
N TRP A 35 -10.84 20.73 23.95
CA TRP A 35 -10.17 21.54 22.93
C TRP A 35 -9.15 22.53 23.52
N SER A 36 -9.31 22.92 24.80
CA SER A 36 -8.45 23.90 25.46
C SER A 36 -7.08 23.33 25.88
N ASP A 37 -7.00 22.03 26.15
CA ASP A 37 -5.81 21.38 26.73
C ASP A 37 -5.24 20.26 25.84
N VAL A 38 -5.97 19.79 24.83
CA VAL A 38 -5.53 18.69 23.94
C VAL A 38 -4.15 18.93 23.32
N ALA A 39 -3.83 20.15 22.91
CA ALA A 39 -2.53 20.47 22.32
C ALA A 39 -1.38 20.23 23.32
N GLN A 40 -1.60 20.61 24.58
CA GLN A 40 -0.63 20.38 25.65
C GLN A 40 -0.58 18.89 26.04
N ALA A 41 -1.73 18.22 26.06
CA ALA A 41 -1.84 16.79 26.36
C ALA A 41 -1.08 15.95 25.33
N VAL A 42 -1.25 16.22 24.03
CA VAL A 42 -0.50 15.54 22.94
C VAL A 42 1.01 15.74 23.09
N GLU A 43 1.44 16.94 23.48
CA GLU A 43 2.86 17.24 23.65
C GLU A 43 3.46 16.53 24.86
N ARG A 44 2.77 16.55 26.00
CA ARG A 44 3.29 15.98 27.25
C ARG A 44 3.16 14.46 27.32
N LEU A 45 2.02 13.93 26.88
CA LEU A 45 1.66 12.54 27.12
C LEU A 45 2.13 11.59 26.01
N GLN A 46 2.48 12.13 24.83
CA GLN A 46 2.90 11.36 23.66
C GLN A 46 1.93 10.19 23.38
N PRO A 47 0.65 10.50 23.05
CA PRO A 47 -0.41 9.52 23.00
C PRO A 47 -0.16 8.41 21.96
N ALA A 48 -0.76 7.25 22.20
CA ALA A 48 -0.77 6.17 21.23
C ALA A 48 -1.82 6.39 20.13
N ALA A 49 -2.90 7.12 20.42
CA ALA A 49 -3.95 7.51 19.48
C ALA A 49 -4.72 8.72 20.00
N VAL A 50 -5.41 9.42 19.10
CA VAL A 50 -6.35 10.49 19.43
C VAL A 50 -7.70 10.16 18.81
N VAL A 51 -8.76 10.17 19.62
CA VAL A 51 -10.15 9.99 19.17
C VAL A 51 -10.91 11.27 19.46
N VAL A 52 -11.53 11.85 18.44
CA VAL A 52 -12.35 13.06 18.55
C VAL A 52 -13.81 12.67 18.41
N SER A 53 -14.63 13.10 19.35
CA SER A 53 -16.07 12.86 19.34
C SER A 53 -16.86 14.14 19.61
N GLY A 54 -17.95 14.32 18.87
CA GLY A 54 -18.79 15.51 18.95
C GLY A 54 -18.34 16.63 18.02
N GLY A 55 -18.89 17.83 18.25
CA GLY A 55 -18.61 19.01 17.44
C GLY A 55 -17.17 19.49 17.56
N TYR A 56 -16.62 19.95 16.45
CA TYR A 56 -15.28 20.51 16.38
C TYR A 56 -15.25 21.80 15.58
N ASP A 57 -14.34 22.69 15.95
CA ASP A 57 -13.93 23.81 15.10
C ASP A 57 -12.90 23.30 14.08
N GLU A 58 -13.12 23.60 12.80
CA GLU A 58 -12.27 23.09 11.71
C GLU A 58 -10.81 23.53 11.86
N ARG A 59 -10.55 24.75 12.32
CA ARG A 59 -9.18 25.26 12.51
C ARG A 59 -8.51 24.57 13.70
N ALA A 60 -9.24 24.37 14.79
CA ALA A 60 -8.74 23.64 15.95
C ALA A 60 -8.41 22.18 15.59
N LEU A 61 -9.29 21.50 14.84
CA LEU A 61 -9.04 20.14 14.36
C LEU A 61 -7.84 20.09 13.41
N ALA A 62 -7.71 21.03 12.48
CA ALA A 62 -6.56 21.11 11.58
C ALA A 62 -5.24 21.34 12.33
N ALA A 63 -5.23 22.20 13.36
CA ALA A 63 -4.05 22.44 14.19
C ALA A 63 -3.64 21.18 14.98
N LEU A 64 -4.62 20.47 15.57
CA LEU A 64 -4.40 19.19 16.24
C LEU A 64 -3.85 18.14 15.26
N ALA A 65 -4.45 18.02 14.07
CA ALA A 65 -4.05 17.09 13.04
C ALA A 65 -2.59 17.33 12.59
N ALA A 66 -2.19 18.59 12.40
CA ALA A 66 -0.81 18.97 12.09
C ALA A 66 0.17 18.70 13.25
N GLN A 67 -0.27 18.81 14.50
CA GLN A 67 0.55 18.43 15.66
C GLN A 67 0.75 16.91 15.71
N VAL A 68 -0.31 16.14 15.53
CA VAL A 68 -0.30 14.67 15.55
C VAL A 68 0.53 14.10 14.39
N ALA A 69 0.42 14.68 13.19
CA ALA A 69 1.18 14.25 12.01
C ALA A 69 2.71 14.31 12.17
N ARG A 70 3.20 15.20 13.05
CA ARG A 70 4.64 15.36 13.34
C ARG A 70 5.17 14.36 14.37
N LYS A 71 4.30 13.57 15.01
CA LYS A 71 4.70 12.62 16.06
C LYS A 71 5.21 11.32 15.46
N GLN A 72 6.26 10.78 16.08
CA GLN A 72 6.81 9.46 15.78
C GLN A 72 6.91 8.66 17.10
N PRO A 73 6.47 7.38 17.13
CA PRO A 73 5.85 6.62 16.04
C PRO A 73 4.46 7.16 15.65
N TYR A 74 3.90 6.64 14.55
CA TYR A 74 2.61 7.05 13.97
C TYR A 74 1.51 7.13 15.03
N VAL A 75 0.74 8.22 15.04
CA VAL A 75 -0.38 8.41 15.95
C VAL A 75 -1.65 8.57 15.12
N PRO A 76 -2.57 7.59 15.12
CA PRO A 76 -3.84 7.72 14.42
C PRO A 76 -4.72 8.79 15.08
N LEU A 77 -5.33 9.63 14.24
CA LEU A 77 -6.37 10.57 14.61
C LEU A 77 -7.69 10.06 14.03
N ILE A 78 -8.63 9.64 14.87
CA ILE A 78 -9.94 9.13 14.45
C ILE A 78 -11.00 10.14 14.85
N VAL A 79 -11.88 10.53 13.93
CA VAL A 79 -12.99 11.46 14.19
C VAL A 79 -14.31 10.71 14.01
N THR A 80 -15.09 10.59 15.08
CA THR A 80 -16.38 9.90 15.06
C THR A 80 -17.49 10.82 14.58
N ASP A 81 -18.31 10.33 13.66
CA ASP A 81 -19.50 11.01 13.11
C ASP A 81 -19.20 12.48 12.71
N PRO A 82 -18.22 12.69 11.80
CA PRO A 82 -17.80 14.04 11.44
C PRO A 82 -18.93 14.83 10.77
N THR A 83 -19.10 16.08 11.20
CA THR A 83 -20.14 16.99 10.67
C THR A 83 -19.61 17.95 9.61
N GLY A 84 -18.28 18.09 9.49
CA GLY A 84 -17.60 18.99 8.56
C GLY A 84 -16.46 18.31 7.79
N PRO A 85 -15.66 19.09 7.04
CA PRO A 85 -14.48 18.59 6.35
C PRO A 85 -13.42 18.13 7.36
N LEU A 86 -12.67 17.09 6.96
CA LEU A 86 -11.60 16.51 7.77
C LEU A 86 -10.23 16.87 7.21
N PRO A 87 -9.21 17.10 8.06
CA PRO A 87 -7.82 17.14 7.64
C PRO A 87 -7.37 15.81 7.02
N ASP A 88 -6.39 15.84 6.12
CA ASP A 88 -5.94 14.68 5.34
C ASP A 88 -5.50 13.46 6.17
N ASN A 89 -5.05 13.66 7.42
CA ASN A 89 -4.60 12.58 8.31
C ASN A 89 -5.63 12.22 9.40
N ALA A 90 -6.84 12.79 9.35
CA ALA A 90 -7.93 12.44 10.23
C ALA A 90 -8.80 11.34 9.60
N ILE A 91 -8.86 10.18 10.25
CA ILE A 91 -9.64 9.03 9.80
C ILE A 91 -11.10 9.22 10.23
N SER A 92 -12.01 9.32 9.27
CA SER A 92 -13.44 9.30 9.52
C SER A 92 -13.88 7.97 10.15
N PHE A 93 -14.84 8.01 11.08
CA PHE A 93 -15.51 6.83 11.61
C PHE A 93 -17.01 7.11 11.71
N ALA A 94 -17.82 6.41 10.90
CA ALA A 94 -19.27 6.44 11.04
C ALA A 94 -19.76 5.39 12.06
N SER A 95 -20.47 5.84 13.08
CA SER A 95 -21.19 4.96 14.01
C SER A 95 -22.44 4.37 13.34
N ASN A 96 -22.79 3.14 13.72
CA ASN A 96 -23.95 2.45 13.15
C ASN A 96 -25.14 2.57 14.12
N ASP A 97 -26.05 3.50 13.86
CA ASP A 97 -27.15 3.86 14.77
C ASP A 97 -26.64 4.22 16.19
N GLY A 98 -25.52 4.93 16.28
CA GLY A 98 -24.89 5.29 17.57
C GLY A 98 -24.11 4.15 18.25
N ARG A 99 -23.92 3.02 17.56
CA ARG A 99 -23.07 1.90 18.01
C ARG A 99 -21.65 2.04 17.48
N PHE A 100 -20.69 1.71 18.35
CA PHE A 100 -19.26 1.84 18.12
C PHE A 100 -18.52 0.49 18.03
N ASP A 101 -19.24 -0.60 17.72
CA ASP A 101 -18.71 -1.96 17.74
C ASP A 101 -17.46 -2.14 16.87
N ARG A 102 -17.35 -1.39 15.76
CA ARG A 102 -16.20 -1.40 14.83
C ARG A 102 -15.04 -0.51 15.28
N LEU A 103 -15.24 0.39 16.24
CA LEU A 103 -14.21 1.34 16.66
C LEU A 103 -13.04 0.64 17.35
N ALA A 104 -13.34 -0.25 18.29
CA ALA A 104 -12.34 -1.03 19.00
C ALA A 104 -11.41 -1.84 18.07
N PRO A 105 -11.93 -2.65 17.12
CA PRO A 105 -11.07 -3.36 16.19
C PRO A 105 -10.36 -2.42 15.19
N ARG A 106 -10.97 -1.29 14.78
CA ARG A 106 -10.31 -0.27 13.96
C ARG A 106 -9.11 0.35 14.67
N LEU A 107 -9.31 0.81 15.90
CA LEU A 107 -8.27 1.40 16.72
C LEU A 107 -7.16 0.38 16.99
N SER A 108 -7.52 -0.88 17.27
CA SER A 108 -6.55 -1.97 17.42
C SER A 108 -5.72 -2.19 16.15
N ALA A 109 -6.32 -2.12 14.96
CA ALA A 109 -5.60 -2.19 13.69
C ALA A 109 -4.62 -1.02 13.53
N ALA A 110 -5.05 0.23 13.79
CA ALA A 110 -4.19 1.39 13.72
C ALA A 110 -3.01 1.34 14.72
N LEU A 111 -3.25 0.83 15.94
CA LEU A 111 -2.22 0.64 16.95
C LEU A 111 -1.19 -0.45 16.57
N ARG A 112 -1.59 -1.45 15.79
CA ARG A 112 -0.65 -2.42 15.20
C ARG A 112 0.28 -1.75 14.19
N VAL A 113 -0.26 -0.89 13.31
CA VAL A 113 0.56 -0.08 12.38
C VAL A 113 1.54 0.82 13.14
N ARG A 114 1.08 1.49 14.22
CA ARG A 114 1.97 2.25 15.11
C ARG A 114 3.10 1.39 15.70
N THR A 115 2.77 0.19 16.17
CA THR A 115 3.75 -0.74 16.77
C THR A 115 4.77 -1.22 15.74
N LEU A 116 4.31 -1.47 14.52
CA LEU A 116 5.17 -1.77 13.37
C LEU A 116 6.12 -0.61 13.08
N HIS A 117 5.59 0.63 13.03
CA HIS A 117 6.40 1.83 12.82
C HIS A 117 7.46 2.01 13.92
N ALA A 118 7.09 1.84 15.19
CA ALA A 118 8.05 1.91 16.30
C ALA A 118 9.15 0.85 16.17
N THR A 119 8.81 -0.35 15.70
CA THR A 119 9.78 -1.43 15.46
C THR A 119 10.74 -1.08 14.33
N VAL A 120 10.23 -0.52 13.24
CA VAL A 120 11.03 -0.05 12.10
C VAL A 120 11.98 1.05 12.55
N LEU A 121 11.49 2.10 13.23
CA LEU A 121 12.32 3.21 13.72
C LEU A 121 13.49 2.73 14.58
N ARG A 122 13.23 1.84 15.55
CA ARG A 122 14.27 1.25 16.41
C ARG A 122 15.32 0.47 15.62
N ARG A 123 14.94 -0.19 14.53
CA ARG A 123 15.87 -0.95 13.68
C ARG A 123 16.62 -0.07 12.68
N LEU A 124 16.07 1.09 12.34
CA LEU A 124 16.68 2.10 11.49
C LEU A 124 17.69 2.99 12.23
N ASP A 125 17.83 2.89 13.55
CA ASP A 125 18.76 3.72 14.33
C ASP A 125 20.22 3.57 13.86
N SER A 126 20.56 2.49 13.16
CA SER A 126 21.87 2.25 12.55
C SER A 126 21.96 2.54 11.04
N ASP A 127 20.87 2.95 10.38
CA ASP A 127 20.80 3.17 8.93
C ASP A 127 20.06 4.50 8.59
N PRO A 128 20.80 5.62 8.51
CA PRO A 128 20.24 6.95 8.25
C PRO A 128 19.63 7.08 6.85
N ASP A 129 20.18 6.38 5.85
CA ASP A 129 19.76 6.50 4.45
C ASP A 129 18.41 5.83 4.24
N LEU A 130 18.23 4.63 4.82
CA LEU A 130 16.94 3.94 4.80
C LEU A 130 15.88 4.71 5.61
N ARG A 131 16.29 5.39 6.69
CA ARG A 131 15.41 6.29 7.45
C ARG A 131 14.97 7.50 6.64
N ALA A 132 15.89 8.12 5.89
CA ALA A 132 15.56 9.25 5.02
C ALA A 132 14.59 8.81 3.91
N SER A 133 14.84 7.66 3.28
CA SER A 133 13.97 7.10 2.23
C SER A 133 12.53 6.87 2.72
N LEU A 134 12.34 6.36 3.94
CA LEU A 134 11.02 6.15 4.54
C LEU A 134 10.19 7.46 4.64
N LEU A 135 10.88 8.59 4.87
CA LEU A 135 10.26 9.89 5.15
C LEU A 135 10.13 10.81 3.92
N GLN A 136 10.69 10.43 2.77
CA GLN A 136 10.75 11.30 1.59
C GLN A 136 9.41 11.50 0.87
N THR A 137 8.53 10.50 0.86
CA THR A 137 7.29 10.51 0.06
C THR A 137 6.06 10.22 0.91
N ASP A 138 4.89 10.72 0.51
CA ASP A 138 3.62 10.33 1.13
C ASP A 138 3.34 8.86 0.79
N PRO A 139 2.88 8.02 1.74
CA PRO A 139 2.37 6.69 1.42
C PRO A 139 1.33 6.67 0.28
N LEU A 140 0.53 7.72 0.12
CA LEU A 140 -0.44 7.84 -0.97
C LEU A 140 0.21 7.91 -2.36
N ASP A 141 1.44 8.41 -2.49
CA ASP A 141 2.16 8.51 -3.77
C ASP A 141 2.42 7.12 -4.38
N GLU A 142 2.40 6.07 -3.56
CA GLU A 142 2.61 4.69 -4.00
C GLU A 142 1.35 3.82 -3.89
N ALA A 143 0.23 4.39 -3.42
CA ALA A 143 -0.98 3.65 -3.12
C ALA A 143 -1.86 3.41 -4.36
N THR A 144 -2.42 2.21 -4.45
CA THR A 144 -3.31 1.80 -5.55
C THR A 144 -4.63 1.26 -5.02
N VAL A 145 -5.75 1.78 -5.52
CA VAL A 145 -7.09 1.33 -5.14
C VAL A 145 -7.78 0.56 -6.25
N LEU A 146 -8.64 -0.37 -5.85
CA LEU A 146 -9.55 -1.07 -6.74
C LEU A 146 -10.91 -0.35 -6.75
N LEU A 147 -11.24 0.28 -7.88
CA LEU A 147 -12.55 0.87 -8.12
C LEU A 147 -13.47 -0.14 -8.81
N ILE A 148 -14.56 -0.51 -8.14
CA ILE A 148 -15.53 -1.51 -8.61
C ILE A 148 -16.86 -0.82 -8.80
N GLY A 149 -17.41 -0.80 -10.01
CA GLY A 149 -18.70 -0.13 -10.25
C GLY A 149 -19.07 -0.13 -11.72
N ARG A 150 -20.35 0.09 -12.00
CA ARG A 150 -20.87 0.24 -13.37
C ARG A 150 -22.01 1.26 -13.49
N GLY A 151 -22.27 2.01 -12.42
CA GLY A 151 -23.24 3.10 -12.38
C GLY A 151 -22.67 4.41 -12.92
N SER A 152 -23.53 5.42 -13.01
CA SER A 152 -23.20 6.75 -13.55
C SER A 152 -22.16 7.50 -12.72
N GLY A 153 -22.01 7.19 -11.43
CA GLY A 153 -20.97 7.79 -10.58
C GLY A 153 -19.54 7.28 -10.86
N TYR A 154 -19.39 6.16 -11.58
CA TYR A 154 -18.08 5.54 -11.80
C TYR A 154 -17.04 6.47 -12.47
N PRO A 155 -17.34 7.21 -13.54
CA PRO A 155 -16.37 8.11 -14.16
C PRO A 155 -15.89 9.22 -13.21
N ALA A 156 -16.79 9.80 -12.43
CA ALA A 156 -16.46 10.86 -11.48
C ALA A 156 -15.56 10.32 -10.35
N LEU A 157 -15.89 9.16 -9.78
CA LEU A 157 -15.03 8.47 -8.80
C LEU A 157 -13.65 8.13 -9.40
N SER A 158 -13.62 7.65 -10.64
CA SER A 158 -12.36 7.31 -11.32
C SER A 158 -11.45 8.52 -11.51
N VAL A 159 -12.01 9.70 -11.81
CA VAL A 159 -11.23 10.94 -11.94
C VAL A 159 -10.77 11.42 -10.57
N ALA A 160 -11.68 11.52 -9.59
CA ALA A 160 -11.37 11.96 -8.24
C ALA A 160 -10.26 11.12 -7.58
N LEU A 161 -10.30 9.80 -7.78
CA LEU A 161 -9.25 8.89 -7.32
C LEU A 161 -7.96 9.02 -8.14
N GLY A 162 -8.06 9.09 -9.47
CA GLY A 162 -6.92 9.12 -10.38
C GLY A 162 -6.03 10.35 -10.24
N GLU A 163 -6.55 11.45 -9.69
CA GLU A 163 -5.79 12.66 -9.35
C GLU A 163 -4.94 12.50 -8.08
N ARG A 164 -5.22 11.50 -7.24
CA ARG A 164 -4.60 11.30 -5.92
C ARG A 164 -3.84 9.97 -5.80
N LEU A 165 -4.30 8.93 -6.51
CA LEU A 165 -3.94 7.53 -6.29
C LEU A 165 -3.87 6.73 -7.59
N GLY A 166 -3.28 5.55 -7.52
CA GLY A 166 -3.33 4.57 -8.60
C GLY A 166 -4.72 3.96 -8.63
N VAL A 167 -5.34 3.83 -9.81
CA VAL A 167 -6.71 3.29 -9.92
C VAL A 167 -6.73 2.08 -10.82
N VAL A 168 -7.15 0.95 -10.26
CA VAL A 168 -7.49 -0.26 -11.00
C VAL A 168 -9.01 -0.31 -11.10
N GLY A 169 -9.53 -0.12 -12.30
CA GLY A 169 -10.96 -0.13 -12.56
C GLY A 169 -11.50 -1.49 -12.96
N THR A 170 -12.64 -1.89 -12.42
CA THR A 170 -13.39 -3.06 -12.89
C THR A 170 -14.90 -2.85 -12.82
N LEU A 171 -15.61 -3.42 -13.79
CA LEU A 171 -17.06 -3.28 -13.94
C LEU A 171 -17.82 -4.50 -13.40
N SER A 172 -17.14 -5.48 -12.82
CA SER A 172 -17.74 -6.70 -12.26
C SER A 172 -17.05 -7.19 -10.99
N ILE A 173 -17.78 -7.95 -10.18
CA ILE A 173 -17.27 -8.55 -8.94
C ILE A 173 -16.26 -9.66 -9.24
N GLU A 174 -16.44 -10.41 -10.32
CA GLU A 174 -15.48 -11.43 -10.76
C GLU A 174 -14.14 -10.81 -11.15
N GLY A 175 -14.18 -9.67 -11.85
CA GLY A 175 -12.99 -8.89 -12.18
C GLY A 175 -12.29 -8.37 -10.93
N ALA A 176 -13.06 -7.91 -9.94
CA ALA A 176 -12.54 -7.48 -8.65
C ALA A 176 -11.79 -8.60 -7.93
N ALA A 177 -12.38 -9.80 -7.84
CA ALA A 177 -11.75 -10.97 -7.23
C ALA A 177 -10.43 -11.35 -7.92
N LYS A 178 -10.35 -11.24 -9.25
CA LYS A 178 -9.10 -11.46 -9.99
C LYS A 178 -8.04 -10.43 -9.61
N HIS A 179 -8.40 -9.15 -9.50
CA HIS A 179 -7.47 -8.09 -9.11
C HIS A 179 -6.97 -8.22 -7.67
N LEU A 180 -7.86 -8.53 -6.72
CA LEU A 180 -7.51 -8.75 -5.31
C LEU A 180 -6.51 -9.88 -5.09
N ASN A 181 -6.52 -10.92 -5.93
CA ASN A 181 -5.54 -12.00 -5.84
C ASN A 181 -4.23 -11.71 -6.58
N ALA A 182 -4.27 -10.84 -7.59
CA ALA A 182 -3.15 -10.62 -8.50
C ALA A 182 -2.32 -9.39 -8.19
N ARG A 183 -2.78 -8.47 -7.34
CA ARG A 183 -2.16 -7.14 -7.14
C ARG A 183 -2.00 -6.83 -5.67
N ASP A 184 -1.00 -6.00 -5.37
CA ASP A 184 -0.96 -5.28 -4.11
C ASP A 184 -1.85 -4.05 -4.27
N LEU A 185 -2.86 -3.96 -3.44
CA LEU A 185 -3.85 -2.89 -3.42
C LEU A 185 -3.88 -2.34 -2.01
N ASP A 186 -4.26 -1.07 -1.88
CA ASP A 186 -4.32 -0.35 -0.61
C ASP A 186 -5.74 0.03 -0.19
N GLY A 187 -6.73 -0.21 -1.06
CA GLY A 187 -8.13 0.00 -0.73
C GLY A 187 -9.09 -0.49 -1.82
N ILE A 188 -10.35 -0.67 -1.43
CA ILE A 188 -11.47 -0.98 -2.33
C ILE A 188 -12.47 0.16 -2.28
N ILE A 189 -12.89 0.66 -3.45
CA ILE A 189 -13.99 1.61 -3.59
C ILE A 189 -15.10 0.92 -4.38
N LEU A 190 -16.23 0.65 -3.71
CA LEU A 190 -17.44 0.05 -4.30
C LEU A 190 -18.42 1.15 -4.70
N GLY A 191 -18.39 1.48 -5.99
CA GLY A 191 -19.31 2.40 -6.64
C GLY A 191 -20.66 1.79 -7.01
N GLU A 192 -21.56 2.66 -7.47
CA GLU A 192 -22.92 2.29 -7.91
C GLU A 192 -22.97 1.28 -9.07
N GLY A 193 -24.17 0.74 -9.31
CA GLY A 193 -24.47 -0.14 -10.45
C GLY A 193 -24.63 -1.62 -10.09
N PHE A 194 -24.40 -1.99 -8.84
CA PHE A 194 -24.73 -3.31 -8.29
C PHE A 194 -25.97 -3.22 -7.40
N SER A 195 -26.74 -4.31 -7.31
CA SER A 195 -27.83 -4.36 -6.33
C SER A 195 -27.25 -4.48 -4.92
N PRO A 196 -27.95 -3.99 -3.87
CA PRO A 196 -27.49 -4.11 -2.49
C PRO A 196 -27.12 -5.55 -2.12
N ARG A 197 -27.91 -6.54 -2.57
CA ARG A 197 -27.64 -7.97 -2.36
C ARG A 197 -26.28 -8.44 -2.90
N VAL A 198 -25.84 -7.90 -4.04
CA VAL A 198 -24.54 -8.26 -4.64
C VAL A 198 -23.41 -7.65 -3.84
N VAL A 199 -23.58 -6.40 -3.38
CA VAL A 199 -22.61 -5.73 -2.52
C VAL A 199 -22.51 -6.46 -1.18
N ASP A 200 -23.65 -6.82 -0.58
CA ASP A 200 -23.69 -7.56 0.69
C ASP A 200 -22.95 -8.90 0.56
N ALA A 201 -23.22 -9.67 -0.50
CA ALA A 201 -22.53 -10.94 -0.74
C ALA A 201 -21.01 -10.76 -0.89
N PHE A 202 -20.58 -9.70 -1.58
CA PHE A 202 -19.16 -9.40 -1.74
C PHE A 202 -18.50 -9.01 -0.41
N LEU A 203 -19.13 -8.14 0.39
CA LEU A 203 -18.63 -7.74 1.70
C LEU A 203 -18.59 -8.91 2.69
N THR A 204 -19.57 -9.82 2.64
CA THR A 204 -19.55 -11.05 3.45
C THR A 204 -18.31 -11.89 3.11
N VAL A 205 -18.03 -12.13 1.82
CA VAL A 205 -16.82 -12.88 1.41
C VAL A 205 -15.54 -12.19 1.88
N LEU A 206 -15.47 -10.85 1.78
CA LEU A 206 -14.32 -10.10 2.30
C LEU A 206 -14.18 -10.22 3.83
N SER A 207 -15.30 -10.26 4.56
CA SER A 207 -15.28 -10.41 6.02
C SER A 207 -14.85 -11.81 6.49
N GLU A 208 -15.05 -12.83 5.67
CA GLU A 208 -14.63 -14.21 5.96
C GLU A 208 -13.14 -14.46 5.67
N ASP A 209 -12.54 -13.69 4.74
CA ASP A 209 -11.13 -13.79 4.41
C ASP A 209 -10.29 -12.85 5.28
N ALA A 210 -9.48 -13.44 6.18
CA ALA A 210 -8.63 -12.70 7.11
C ALA A 210 -7.66 -11.71 6.43
N ARG A 211 -7.31 -11.92 5.14
CA ARG A 211 -6.48 -10.99 4.37
C ARG A 211 -7.14 -9.62 4.22
N PHE A 212 -8.47 -9.58 4.13
CA PHE A 212 -9.23 -8.34 3.88
C PHE A 212 -9.85 -7.75 5.15
N ARG A 213 -9.71 -8.39 6.30
CA ARG A 213 -10.34 -7.98 7.56
C ARG A 213 -10.09 -6.50 7.88
N ASN A 214 -8.82 -6.06 7.85
CA ASN A 214 -8.45 -4.67 8.11
C ASN A 214 -8.26 -3.83 6.83
N PHE A 215 -8.73 -4.32 5.68
CA PHE A 215 -8.54 -3.62 4.42
C PHE A 215 -9.44 -2.38 4.34
N PRO A 216 -8.94 -1.23 3.88
CA PRO A 216 -9.78 -0.06 3.64
C PRO A 216 -10.84 -0.35 2.58
N ILE A 217 -12.12 -0.20 2.93
CA ILE A 217 -13.23 -0.42 2.01
C ILE A 217 -14.19 0.75 2.13
N LEU A 218 -14.45 1.45 1.03
CA LEU A 218 -15.49 2.45 0.93
C LEU A 218 -16.64 1.92 0.06
N VAL A 219 -17.87 2.05 0.53
CA VAL A 219 -19.07 1.71 -0.24
C VAL A 219 -19.88 2.98 -0.45
N THR A 220 -20.14 3.32 -1.71
CA THR A 220 -21.03 4.43 -2.07
C THR A 220 -22.43 3.96 -2.48
N VAL A 221 -22.68 2.65 -2.44
CA VAL A 221 -23.95 2.04 -2.81
C VAL A 221 -24.96 2.17 -1.66
N PRO A 222 -26.12 2.81 -1.88
CA PRO A 222 -27.12 2.98 -0.84
C PRO A 222 -27.80 1.64 -0.48
N GLY A 223 -28.29 1.53 0.75
CA GLY A 223 -29.09 0.39 1.22
C GLY A 223 -28.29 -0.83 1.70
N VAL A 224 -26.97 -0.70 1.81
CA VAL A 224 -26.09 -1.68 2.46
C VAL A 224 -26.06 -1.39 3.96
N THR A 225 -26.30 -2.40 4.80
CA THR A 225 -26.23 -2.25 6.26
C THR A 225 -24.88 -2.77 6.77
N ALA A 226 -24.11 -1.92 7.46
CA ALA A 226 -22.73 -2.23 7.87
C ALA A 226 -22.65 -3.16 9.10
N ILE A 227 -23.05 -4.42 8.94
CA ILE A 227 -22.93 -5.46 9.97
C ILE A 227 -21.90 -6.51 9.53
N TYR A 228 -20.69 -6.06 9.21
CA TYR A 228 -19.57 -6.91 8.79
C TYR A 228 -18.42 -6.79 9.79
N ASP A 229 -17.65 -7.86 9.98
CA ASP A 229 -16.36 -7.81 10.70
C ASP A 229 -15.26 -7.19 9.82
N LEU A 230 -15.54 -5.97 9.35
CA LEU A 230 -14.67 -5.14 8.52
C LEU A 230 -14.47 -3.80 9.24
N PRO A 231 -13.47 -3.70 10.12
CA PRO A 231 -13.29 -2.53 10.96
C PRO A 231 -13.00 -1.26 10.15
N ASN A 232 -12.43 -1.37 8.96
CA ASN A 232 -12.08 -0.24 8.08
C ASN A 232 -13.07 -0.05 6.91
N LEU A 233 -14.29 -0.59 7.04
CA LEU A 233 -15.39 -0.31 6.13
C LEU A 233 -15.97 1.09 6.39
N GLU A 234 -16.26 1.87 5.36
CA GLU A 234 -17.03 3.10 5.47
C GLU A 234 -18.15 3.14 4.43
N LEU A 235 -19.27 3.72 4.83
CA LEU A 235 -20.41 3.95 3.95
C LEU A 235 -20.44 5.45 3.64
N ALA A 236 -20.13 5.81 2.40
CA ALA A 236 -20.27 7.16 1.91
C ALA A 236 -21.56 7.32 1.12
N SER A 237 -22.13 8.52 1.13
CA SER A 237 -23.26 8.87 0.28
C SER A 237 -23.04 10.23 -0.37
N GLY A 238 -23.48 10.38 -1.61
CA GLY A 238 -23.42 11.66 -2.32
C GLY A 238 -22.16 11.85 -3.17
N ASP A 239 -21.51 13.00 -3.00
CA ASP A 239 -20.46 13.52 -3.89
C ASP A 239 -19.22 12.61 -3.97
N PRO A 240 -18.79 12.18 -5.18
CA PRO A 240 -17.58 11.40 -5.40
C PRO A 240 -16.31 11.99 -4.76
N MET A 241 -16.13 13.32 -4.79
CA MET A 241 -14.92 13.93 -4.20
C MET A 241 -14.89 13.74 -2.68
N ARG A 242 -16.01 14.02 -2.01
CA ARG A 242 -16.16 13.79 -0.58
C ARG A 242 -15.95 12.33 -0.20
N ALA A 243 -16.50 11.40 -0.98
CA ALA A 243 -16.31 9.96 -0.77
C ALA A 243 -14.82 9.58 -0.83
N VAL A 244 -14.08 10.13 -1.78
CA VAL A 244 -12.62 9.93 -1.87
C VAL A 244 -11.91 10.51 -0.65
N ASP A 245 -12.21 11.75 -0.27
CA ASP A 245 -11.60 12.41 0.90
C ASP A 245 -11.82 11.60 2.19
N GLU A 246 -12.99 10.97 2.36
CA GLU A 246 -13.28 10.09 3.50
C GLU A 246 -12.45 8.78 3.50
N ALA A 247 -12.12 8.25 2.33
CA ALA A 247 -11.35 7.00 2.20
C ALA A 247 -9.83 7.20 2.28
N LEU A 248 -9.32 8.36 1.83
CA LEU A 248 -7.88 8.62 1.72
C LEU A 248 -7.08 8.35 3.00
N PRO A 249 -7.51 8.76 4.21
CA PRO A 249 -6.76 8.51 5.44
C PRO A 249 -6.58 7.02 5.76
N LEU A 250 -7.60 6.19 5.50
CA LEU A 250 -7.53 4.74 5.71
C LEU A 250 -6.59 4.08 4.68
N ILE A 251 -6.67 4.51 3.42
CA ILE A 251 -5.79 4.04 2.35
C ILE A 251 -4.34 4.43 2.66
N ARG A 252 -4.09 5.67 3.09
CA ARG A 252 -2.76 6.14 3.51
C ARG A 252 -2.20 5.27 4.64
N GLN A 253 -3.03 4.95 5.65
CA GLN A 253 -2.61 4.10 6.76
C GLN A 253 -2.21 2.69 6.29
N HIS A 254 -2.98 2.09 5.37
CA HIS A 254 -2.66 0.77 4.83
C HIS A 254 -1.41 0.78 3.95
N ALA A 255 -1.29 1.77 3.06
CA ALA A 255 -0.09 1.95 2.23
C ALA A 255 1.17 2.17 3.09
N PHE A 256 1.02 2.89 4.21
CA PHE A 256 2.09 3.07 5.18
C PHE A 256 2.48 1.75 5.84
N GLU A 257 1.51 0.93 6.26
CA GLU A 257 1.76 -0.42 6.80
C GLU A 257 2.53 -1.29 5.79
N ALA A 258 2.10 -1.31 4.53
CA ALA A 258 2.77 -2.07 3.47
C ALA A 258 4.22 -1.60 3.26
N ARG A 259 4.47 -0.28 3.25
CA ARG A 259 5.80 0.32 3.16
C ARG A 259 6.69 -0.08 4.35
N LEU A 260 6.16 -0.04 5.57
CA LEU A 260 6.90 -0.46 6.77
C LEU A 260 7.26 -1.95 6.70
N GLY A 261 6.36 -2.80 6.21
CA GLY A 261 6.63 -4.22 6.00
C GLY A 261 7.80 -4.48 5.05
N ARG A 262 7.82 -3.80 3.89
CA ARG A 262 8.94 -3.89 2.94
C ARG A 262 10.25 -3.34 3.53
N THR A 263 10.17 -2.28 4.32
CA THR A 263 11.34 -1.71 5.00
C THR A 263 11.93 -2.70 6.01
N LEU A 264 11.10 -3.41 6.78
CA LEU A 264 11.59 -4.48 7.66
C LEU A 264 12.23 -5.64 6.90
N GLN A 265 11.65 -6.05 5.77
CA GLN A 265 12.24 -7.08 4.92
C GLN A 265 13.62 -6.68 4.39
N SER A 266 13.78 -5.41 4.00
CA SER A 266 15.08 -4.85 3.61
C SER A 266 16.10 -4.89 4.74
N ILE A 267 15.70 -4.50 5.96
CA ILE A 267 16.56 -4.56 7.15
C ILE A 267 16.94 -6.02 7.48
N ASP A 268 15.98 -6.94 7.48
CA ASP A 268 16.22 -8.36 7.77
C ASP A 268 17.14 -9.00 6.72
N ALA A 269 17.11 -8.50 5.49
CA ALA A 269 18.04 -8.86 4.42
C ALA A 269 19.39 -8.11 4.50
N GLY A 270 19.67 -7.34 5.55
CA GLY A 270 20.93 -6.61 5.73
C GLY A 270 21.14 -5.48 4.71
N GLY A 271 20.06 -4.84 4.24
CA GLY A 271 20.12 -3.77 3.24
C GLY A 271 20.35 -4.27 1.81
N LEU A 272 20.30 -5.59 1.58
CA LEU A 272 20.45 -6.15 0.23
C LEU A 272 19.23 -5.87 -0.65
N LEU A 273 18.04 -5.73 -0.06
CA LEU A 273 16.81 -5.43 -0.78
C LEU A 273 16.52 -3.93 -0.74
N ASP A 274 16.07 -3.38 -1.85
CA ASP A 274 15.46 -2.06 -1.93
C ASP A 274 14.05 -2.10 -1.31
N SER A 275 13.77 -1.20 -0.37
CA SER A 275 12.51 -1.18 0.40
C SER A 275 11.29 -0.73 -0.39
N ARG A 276 11.47 -0.11 -1.56
CA ARG A 276 10.37 0.39 -2.41
C ARG A 276 9.89 -0.67 -3.40
N THR A 277 10.82 -1.51 -3.87
CA THR A 277 10.59 -2.52 -4.91
C THR A 277 10.56 -3.97 -4.38
N GLY A 278 11.30 -4.26 -3.30
CA GLY A 278 11.55 -5.62 -2.83
C GLY A 278 12.53 -6.41 -3.71
N LEU A 279 13.15 -5.76 -4.70
CA LEU A 279 14.25 -6.32 -5.50
C LEU A 279 15.60 -6.05 -4.82
N LEU A 280 16.68 -6.63 -5.33
CA LEU A 280 18.03 -6.31 -4.84
C LEU A 280 18.38 -4.86 -5.16
N THR A 281 19.12 -4.22 -4.27
CA THR A 281 19.85 -2.98 -4.59
C THR A 281 20.85 -3.25 -5.72
N THR A 282 21.16 -2.24 -6.54
CA THR A 282 22.09 -2.40 -7.68
C THR A 282 23.44 -2.99 -7.23
N ALA A 283 23.97 -2.52 -6.10
CA ALA A 283 25.22 -3.02 -5.55
C ALA A 283 25.14 -4.48 -5.07
N ALA A 284 24.00 -4.91 -4.50
CA ALA A 284 23.79 -6.32 -4.12
C ALA A 284 23.63 -7.20 -5.36
N PHE A 285 22.86 -6.74 -6.35
CA PHE A 285 22.66 -7.43 -7.62
C PHE A 285 23.99 -7.69 -8.34
N ASP A 286 24.87 -6.69 -8.45
CA ASP A 286 26.14 -6.83 -9.16
C ASP A 286 27.04 -7.90 -8.54
N ARG A 287 27.09 -7.97 -7.20
CA ARG A 287 27.85 -8.99 -6.45
C ARG A 287 27.27 -10.38 -6.65
N ASP A 288 25.95 -10.52 -6.49
CA ASP A 288 25.26 -11.80 -6.61
C ASP A 288 25.31 -12.32 -8.05
N PHE A 289 25.18 -11.43 -9.03
CA PHE A 289 25.25 -11.80 -10.43
C PHE A 289 26.65 -12.28 -10.85
N ALA A 290 27.71 -11.58 -10.42
CA ALA A 290 29.08 -12.05 -10.65
C ALA A 290 29.33 -13.44 -10.04
N THR A 291 28.81 -13.67 -8.84
CA THR A 291 28.91 -14.96 -8.14
C THR A 291 28.10 -16.06 -8.84
N ALA A 292 26.89 -15.75 -9.30
CA ALA A 292 26.05 -16.68 -10.06
C ALA A 292 26.71 -17.11 -11.37
N VAL A 293 27.33 -16.17 -12.10
CA VAL A 293 28.11 -16.48 -13.32
C VAL A 293 29.26 -17.43 -13.01
N TYR A 294 30.03 -17.17 -11.95
CA TYR A 294 31.13 -18.05 -11.53
C TYR A 294 30.64 -19.47 -11.22
N HIS A 295 29.60 -19.60 -10.40
CA HIS A 295 29.03 -20.91 -10.05
C HIS A 295 28.41 -21.65 -11.24
N SER A 296 27.81 -20.93 -12.18
CA SER A 296 27.26 -21.53 -13.39
C SER A 296 28.33 -22.08 -14.31
N HIS A 297 29.48 -21.40 -14.44
CA HIS A 297 30.64 -21.95 -15.16
C HIS A 297 31.20 -23.19 -14.48
N ASP A 298 31.41 -23.13 -13.16
CA ASP A 298 31.98 -24.23 -12.37
C ASP A 298 31.11 -25.51 -12.41
N ARG A 299 29.79 -25.34 -12.35
CA ARG A 299 28.83 -26.45 -12.29
C ARG A 299 28.24 -26.84 -13.65
N GLY A 300 28.55 -26.10 -14.71
CA GLY A 300 27.91 -26.25 -16.02
C GLY A 300 26.40 -26.02 -16.01
N SER A 301 25.88 -25.20 -15.10
CA SER A 301 24.45 -24.92 -14.98
C SER A 301 24.03 -23.75 -15.89
N GLY A 302 22.82 -23.82 -16.46
CA GLY A 302 22.28 -22.73 -17.27
C GLY A 302 22.05 -21.47 -16.44
N LEU A 303 22.33 -20.30 -17.03
CA LEU A 303 22.03 -19.00 -16.44
C LEU A 303 21.52 -18.09 -17.53
N SER A 304 20.34 -17.52 -17.34
CA SER A 304 19.75 -16.59 -18.30
C SER A 304 19.35 -15.31 -17.60
N VAL A 305 19.37 -14.20 -18.33
CA VAL A 305 19.05 -12.87 -17.81
C VAL A 305 18.03 -12.24 -18.74
N ALA A 306 17.02 -11.61 -18.17
CA ALA A 306 16.05 -10.79 -18.90
C ALA A 306 16.13 -9.34 -18.47
N ARG A 307 15.98 -8.43 -19.42
CA ARG A 307 15.80 -7.00 -19.19
C ARG A 307 14.40 -6.60 -19.65
N PHE A 308 13.68 -5.89 -18.79
CA PHE A 308 12.38 -5.27 -19.06
C PHE A 308 12.60 -3.76 -19.12
N ALA A 309 12.60 -3.19 -20.32
CA ALA A 309 12.73 -1.75 -20.54
C ALA A 309 11.35 -1.13 -20.77
N PHE A 310 11.12 0.07 -20.24
CA PHE A 310 9.84 0.75 -20.32
C PHE A 310 9.99 2.07 -21.08
N ASP A 311 9.04 2.36 -21.98
CA ASP A 311 9.05 3.60 -22.76
C ASP A 311 8.69 4.84 -21.91
N GLN A 312 8.05 4.61 -20.75
CA GLN A 312 7.59 5.65 -19.84
C GLN A 312 8.36 5.59 -18.52
N HIS A 313 8.83 6.76 -18.08
CA HIS A 313 9.54 6.94 -16.81
C HIS A 313 8.59 7.36 -15.68
N ASP A 314 7.32 6.93 -15.75
CA ASP A 314 6.40 7.14 -14.63
C ASP A 314 6.87 6.26 -13.47
N GLU A 315 7.34 6.90 -12.40
CA GLU A 315 7.95 6.23 -11.26
C GLU A 315 7.01 5.20 -10.62
N ARG A 316 5.70 5.50 -10.55
CA ARG A 316 4.72 4.57 -9.98
C ARG A 316 4.60 3.30 -10.82
N VAL A 317 4.54 3.47 -12.14
CA VAL A 317 4.50 2.38 -13.13
C VAL A 317 5.72 1.45 -12.96
N LEU A 318 6.90 2.04 -12.78
CA LEU A 318 8.14 1.29 -12.58
C LEU A 318 8.15 0.52 -11.25
N LEU A 319 7.73 1.17 -10.16
CA LEU A 319 7.66 0.55 -8.84
C LEU A 319 6.66 -0.61 -8.80
N ASP A 320 5.49 -0.45 -9.42
CA ASP A 320 4.48 -1.50 -9.50
C ASP A 320 5.00 -2.70 -10.32
N ALA A 321 5.63 -2.44 -11.47
CA ALA A 321 6.26 -3.49 -12.26
C ALA A 321 7.36 -4.23 -11.47
N ALA A 322 8.19 -3.50 -10.72
CA ALA A 322 9.24 -4.08 -9.89
C ALA A 322 8.68 -4.95 -8.75
N ARG A 323 7.61 -4.49 -8.08
CA ARG A 323 6.88 -5.25 -7.04
C ARG A 323 6.22 -6.52 -7.59
N ILE A 324 5.68 -6.45 -8.81
CA ILE A 324 5.14 -7.62 -9.51
C ILE A 324 6.26 -8.64 -9.77
N VAL A 325 7.43 -8.19 -10.24
CA VAL A 325 8.58 -9.08 -10.48
C VAL A 325 9.07 -9.72 -9.20
N SER A 326 9.30 -8.95 -8.15
CA SER A 326 9.87 -9.44 -6.89
C SER A 326 9.02 -10.55 -6.25
N ARG A 327 7.70 -10.50 -6.43
CA ARG A 327 6.77 -11.52 -5.94
C ARG A 327 6.65 -12.76 -6.84
N LEU A 328 6.75 -12.59 -8.15
CA LEU A 328 6.52 -13.68 -9.12
C LEU A 328 7.78 -14.46 -9.50
N MET A 329 8.96 -13.91 -9.21
CA MET A 329 10.23 -14.62 -9.39
C MET A 329 10.36 -15.79 -8.41
N ARG A 330 11.10 -16.83 -8.79
CA ARG A 330 11.37 -17.95 -7.88
C ARG A 330 12.34 -17.47 -6.79
N LYS A 331 12.37 -18.14 -5.65
CA LYS A 331 13.30 -17.80 -4.55
C LYS A 331 14.79 -17.85 -4.94
N MET A 332 15.15 -18.58 -5.99
CA MET A 332 16.52 -18.68 -6.51
C MET A 332 16.83 -17.66 -7.61
N ASP A 333 15.80 -17.01 -8.15
CA ASP A 333 15.94 -15.94 -9.12
C ASP A 333 16.07 -14.63 -8.34
N PHE A 334 16.75 -13.65 -8.93
CA PHE A 334 16.92 -12.34 -8.33
C PHE A 334 16.94 -11.27 -9.40
N GLY A 335 16.60 -10.05 -9.01
CA GLY A 335 16.57 -8.94 -9.94
C GLY A 335 16.80 -7.61 -9.25
N THR A 336 16.91 -6.55 -10.05
CA THR A 336 17.13 -5.18 -9.60
C THR A 336 16.42 -4.21 -10.53
N LEU A 337 16.02 -3.06 -9.99
CA LEU A 337 15.59 -1.90 -10.76
C LEU A 337 16.82 -1.02 -11.01
N GLN A 338 17.18 -0.82 -12.27
CA GLN A 338 18.34 -0.03 -12.68
C GLN A 338 18.01 1.47 -12.70
N ASP A 339 19.05 2.31 -12.66
CA ASP A 339 18.92 3.78 -12.68
C ASP A 339 18.26 4.31 -13.97
N ASP A 340 18.33 3.53 -15.06
CA ASP A 340 17.65 3.83 -16.33
C ASP A 340 16.18 3.43 -16.36
N GLY A 341 15.63 2.98 -15.23
CA GLY A 341 14.24 2.53 -15.08
C GLY A 341 13.99 1.11 -15.60
N SER A 342 15.00 0.40 -16.14
CA SER A 342 14.81 -0.98 -16.58
C SER A 342 14.92 -1.97 -15.42
N ILE A 343 14.11 -3.03 -15.47
CA ILE A 343 14.22 -4.13 -14.50
C ILE A 343 15.06 -5.23 -15.12
N VAL A 344 16.10 -5.67 -14.41
CA VAL A 344 16.95 -6.79 -14.82
C VAL A 344 16.71 -7.96 -13.89
N VAL A 345 16.47 -9.15 -14.45
CA VAL A 345 16.19 -10.38 -13.68
C VAL A 345 17.11 -11.50 -14.16
N VAL A 346 17.75 -12.16 -13.22
CA VAL A 346 18.60 -13.34 -13.43
C VAL A 346 17.81 -14.59 -13.06
N PHE A 347 17.70 -15.50 -14.01
CA PHE A 347 17.08 -16.81 -13.86
C PHE A 347 18.17 -17.87 -13.68
N ALA A 348 18.34 -18.35 -12.45
CA ALA A 348 19.32 -19.37 -12.12
C ALA A 348 18.87 -20.74 -12.67
N ALA A 349 19.83 -21.59 -13.03
CA ALA A 349 19.60 -22.94 -13.57
C ALA A 349 18.58 -22.97 -14.74
N THR A 350 18.60 -21.95 -15.60
CA THR A 350 17.58 -21.74 -16.64
C THR A 350 18.22 -21.48 -17.99
N ASP A 351 17.80 -22.25 -19.01
CA ASP A 351 18.20 -22.05 -20.41
C ASP A 351 17.44 -20.90 -21.10
N LEU A 352 17.92 -20.49 -22.27
CA LEU A 352 17.37 -19.36 -23.02
C LEU A 352 15.88 -19.52 -23.39
N ARG A 353 15.44 -20.74 -23.72
CA ARG A 353 14.06 -21.00 -24.15
C ARG A 353 13.10 -20.84 -22.97
N ASN A 354 13.46 -21.43 -21.83
CA ASN A 354 12.71 -21.33 -20.60
C ASN A 354 12.73 -19.90 -20.04
N ALA A 355 13.85 -19.19 -20.15
CA ALA A 355 13.96 -17.79 -19.78
C ALA A 355 13.01 -16.90 -20.61
N HIS A 356 12.91 -17.11 -21.92
CA HIS A 356 11.91 -16.42 -22.74
C HIS A 356 10.47 -16.71 -22.31
N ALA A 357 10.15 -17.95 -21.96
CA ALA A 357 8.81 -18.31 -21.48
C ALA A 357 8.48 -17.61 -20.15
N ILE A 358 9.42 -17.59 -19.21
CA ILE A 358 9.28 -16.91 -17.92
C ILE A 358 9.15 -15.40 -18.13
N ALA A 359 10.03 -14.80 -18.93
CA ALA A 359 10.02 -13.37 -19.19
C ALA A 359 8.72 -12.92 -19.90
N ARG A 360 8.20 -13.71 -20.85
CA ARG A 360 6.88 -13.48 -21.45
C ARG A 360 5.74 -13.56 -20.44
N ARG A 361 5.79 -14.51 -19.50
CA ARG A 361 4.80 -14.62 -18.42
C ARG A 361 4.83 -13.38 -17.53
N LEU A 362 6.01 -12.94 -17.09
CA LEU A 362 6.18 -11.73 -16.28
C LEU A 362 5.68 -10.49 -17.02
N SER A 363 6.09 -10.30 -18.28
CA SER A 363 5.62 -9.20 -19.13
C SER A 363 4.10 -9.24 -19.36
N SER A 364 3.52 -10.43 -19.56
CA SER A 364 2.06 -10.58 -19.66
C SER A 364 1.35 -10.19 -18.37
N VAL A 365 1.89 -10.56 -17.21
CA VAL A 365 1.32 -10.15 -15.92
C VAL A 365 1.49 -8.66 -15.73
N MET A 366 2.64 -8.05 -16.07
CA MET A 366 2.79 -6.59 -16.04
C MET A 366 1.77 -5.89 -16.94
N ARG A 367 1.55 -6.36 -18.17
CA ARG A 367 0.60 -5.77 -19.12
C ARG A 367 -0.85 -5.83 -18.65
N GLN A 368 -1.27 -6.96 -18.06
CA GLN A 368 -2.60 -7.12 -17.44
C GLN A 368 -2.67 -6.42 -16.06
N THR A 369 -1.49 -6.30 -15.48
CA THR A 369 -1.00 -5.67 -14.25
C THR A 369 -1.08 -4.19 -14.12
N SER A 370 -1.36 -3.48 -15.20
CA SER A 370 -0.91 -2.10 -15.27
C SER A 370 -1.90 -1.26 -16.01
N HIS A 371 -2.62 -0.45 -15.26
CA HIS A 371 -3.45 0.61 -15.80
C HIS A 371 -2.82 1.90 -15.30
N SER A 372 -2.16 2.63 -16.21
CA SER A 372 -1.75 3.98 -15.91
C SER A 372 -2.99 4.87 -15.72
N THR A 373 -2.82 5.95 -14.97
CA THR A 373 -3.83 6.98 -14.69
C THR A 373 -4.44 7.59 -15.97
N ARG A 374 -3.79 7.45 -17.13
CA ARG A 374 -4.38 7.76 -18.45
C ARG A 374 -4.76 6.47 -19.16
N ARG A 375 -5.99 6.41 -19.68
CA ARG A 375 -6.57 5.26 -20.44
C ARG A 375 -5.70 4.75 -21.61
N GLU A 376 -4.64 5.45 -22.00
CA GLU A 376 -3.79 5.16 -23.16
C GLU A 376 -2.40 4.59 -22.81
N SER A 377 -1.93 4.65 -21.56
CA SER A 377 -0.59 4.17 -21.18
C SER A 377 -0.66 2.75 -20.60
N ARG A 378 -0.79 1.75 -21.48
CA ARG A 378 -0.53 0.36 -21.11
C ARG A 378 0.97 0.22 -20.83
N ILE A 379 1.33 -0.34 -19.68
CA ILE A 379 2.73 -0.75 -19.44
C ILE A 379 3.01 -1.92 -20.39
N ASP A 380 3.84 -1.67 -21.41
CA ASP A 380 4.34 -2.68 -22.32
C ASP A 380 5.87 -2.68 -22.29
N PRO A 381 6.48 -3.55 -21.46
CA PRO A 381 7.93 -3.60 -21.40
C PRO A 381 8.49 -4.26 -22.65
N THR A 382 9.47 -3.61 -23.26
CA THR A 382 10.35 -4.27 -24.24
C THR A 382 11.23 -5.26 -23.49
N VAL A 383 11.15 -6.54 -23.89
CA VAL A 383 11.85 -7.64 -23.23
C VAL A 383 13.00 -8.13 -24.08
N SER A 384 14.21 -8.04 -23.54
CA SER A 384 15.42 -8.66 -24.11
C SER A 384 15.89 -9.78 -23.18
N VAL A 385 16.35 -10.90 -23.73
CA VAL A 385 16.82 -12.06 -22.95
C VAL A 385 18.14 -12.55 -23.51
N ALA A 386 19.11 -12.81 -22.63
CA ALA A 386 20.41 -13.36 -22.98
C ALA A 386 20.72 -14.56 -22.06
N THR A 387 21.44 -15.55 -22.58
CA THR A 387 21.96 -16.68 -21.79
C THR A 387 23.46 -16.52 -21.59
N LEU A 388 24.00 -17.07 -20.51
CA LEU A 388 25.43 -17.21 -20.27
C LEU A 388 26.02 -18.17 -21.31
N LEU A 389 27.10 -17.75 -21.97
CA LEU A 389 27.91 -18.52 -22.90
C LEU A 389 29.26 -18.88 -22.24
N PRO A 390 30.00 -19.87 -22.78
CA PRO A 390 31.32 -20.22 -22.26
C PRO A 390 32.26 -19.01 -22.18
N ASN A 391 32.96 -18.86 -21.07
CA ASN A 391 33.90 -17.76 -20.78
C ASN A 391 33.28 -16.35 -20.67
N ASP A 392 31.96 -16.23 -20.66
CA ASP A 392 31.33 -14.94 -20.41
C ASP A 392 31.59 -14.43 -18.99
N SER A 393 31.72 -13.10 -18.88
CA SER A 393 31.58 -12.38 -17.63
C SER A 393 30.15 -11.85 -17.45
N ALA A 394 29.78 -11.46 -16.23
CA ALA A 394 28.53 -10.76 -15.95
C ALA A 394 28.33 -9.55 -16.88
N ARG A 395 29.37 -8.74 -17.09
CA ARG A 395 29.34 -7.58 -17.98
C ARG A 395 29.07 -7.96 -19.44
N ALA A 396 29.62 -9.08 -19.93
CA ALA A 396 29.39 -9.55 -21.29
C ALA A 396 27.91 -9.93 -21.52
N VAL A 397 27.29 -10.61 -20.56
CA VAL A 397 25.87 -10.99 -20.62
C VAL A 397 24.97 -9.75 -20.62
N LEU A 398 25.20 -8.78 -19.73
CA LEU A 398 24.44 -7.52 -19.68
C LEU A 398 24.63 -6.68 -20.94
N GLY A 399 25.84 -6.69 -21.52
CA GLY A 399 26.12 -6.01 -22.78
C GLY A 399 25.23 -6.50 -23.93
N ARG A 400 24.98 -7.82 -24.02
CA ARG A 400 24.10 -8.39 -25.06
C ARG A 400 22.65 -7.95 -24.91
N LEU A 401 22.15 -7.81 -23.69
CA LEU A 401 20.78 -7.29 -23.44
C LEU A 401 20.57 -5.87 -23.98
N SER A 402 21.63 -5.05 -24.03
CA SER A 402 21.55 -3.68 -24.54
C SER A 402 21.65 -3.61 -26.07
N GLN A 403 22.41 -4.52 -26.70
CA GLN A 403 22.59 -4.58 -28.15
C GLN A 403 21.37 -5.13 -28.88
N ASP A 404 20.66 -6.11 -28.29
CA ASP A 404 19.43 -6.64 -28.87
C ASP A 404 18.28 -5.62 -28.84
N GLY A 405 18.27 -4.72 -27.84
CA GLY A 405 17.33 -3.58 -27.79
C GLY A 405 17.57 -2.56 -28.90
N GLN A 406 18.84 -2.27 -29.23
CA GLN A 406 19.19 -1.34 -30.33
C GLN A 406 18.83 -1.90 -31.71
N ARG A 407 18.91 -3.21 -31.93
CA ARG A 407 18.50 -3.85 -33.20
C ARG A 407 16.99 -3.91 -33.40
N ALA A 408 16.20 -3.94 -32.33
CA ALA A 408 14.74 -3.93 -32.41
C ALA A 408 14.15 -2.53 -32.66
N ALA A 409 14.92 -1.47 -32.38
CA ALA A 409 14.54 -0.07 -32.56
C ALA A 409 15.10 0.58 -33.86
N SER A 410 15.74 -0.21 -34.74
CA SER A 410 16.35 0.23 -36.01
C SER A 410 15.43 0.00 -37.22
#